data_AF-A0A496VNE9-F1
#
_entry.id   AF-A0A496VNE9-F1
#
_cell.length_a   1.000
_cell.length_b   1.000
_cell.length_c   1.000
_cell.angle_alpha   90.00
_cell.angle_beta   90.00
_cell.angle_gamma   90.00
#
_symmetry.space_group_name_H-M   'P 1'
#
loop_
_entity.id
_entity.type
_entity.pdbx_description
1 polymer ?
#
loop_
_entity_poly.entity_id
_entity_poly.type
_entity_poly.pdbx_seq_one_letter_code
_entity_poly.pdbx_strand_id
1 'polypeptide(L)'
;MSILNLKPTHKIIKTFYQEIATLSDLKISTEGSVAPAFATVLRHCARQCDLQFVEQYSLNREGKHPTRTDGTLLDQFELRHGIWD
;
A
#
# COMPACT_ATOMS: atom_id res chain seq x y z
N MET A 1 6.72 -1.31 -19.58
CA MET A 1 6.10 -1.80 -18.34
C MET A 1 7.15 -2.54 -17.55
N SER A 2 7.46 -2.09 -16.34
CA SER A 2 8.38 -2.81 -15.45
C SER A 2 7.70 -4.08 -14.96
N ILE A 3 8.37 -5.22 -15.07
CA ILE A 3 7.84 -6.50 -14.55
C ILE A 3 8.09 -6.50 -13.04
N LEU A 4 7.03 -6.60 -12.25
CA LEU A 4 7.14 -6.74 -10.80
C LEU A 4 7.90 -8.02 -10.45
N ASN A 5 9.02 -7.90 -9.77
CA ASN A 5 9.76 -9.01 -9.18
C ASN A 5 9.19 -9.32 -7.80
N LEU A 6 8.04 -9.97 -7.77
CA LEU A 6 7.33 -10.37 -6.56
C LEU A 6 7.03 -11.87 -6.60
N LYS A 7 7.70 -12.65 -5.73
CA LYS A 7 7.46 -14.10 -5.61
C LYS A 7 6.98 -14.43 -4.19
N PRO A 8 6.15 -15.49 -4.02
CA PRO A 8 5.73 -15.95 -2.70
C PRO A 8 6.91 -16.30 -1.77
N THR A 9 8.06 -16.65 -2.33
CA THR A 9 9.27 -17.00 -1.57
C THR A 9 10.04 -15.78 -1.06
N HIS A 10 9.72 -14.56 -1.53
CA HIS A 10 10.42 -13.35 -1.12
C HIS A 10 10.14 -13.01 0.35
N LYS A 11 11.15 -12.46 1.02
CA LYS A 11 11.06 -12.05 2.43
C LYS A 11 9.86 -11.14 2.68
N ILE A 12 9.61 -10.17 1.79
CA ILE A 12 8.51 -9.21 1.93
C ILE A 12 7.13 -9.90 2.01
N ILE A 13 6.90 -10.94 1.21
CA ILE A 13 5.64 -11.68 1.21
C ILE A 13 5.53 -12.59 2.45
N LYS A 14 6.63 -13.24 2.83
CA LYS A 14 6.65 -14.06 4.05
C LYS A 14 6.38 -13.21 5.30
N THR A 15 7.03 -12.06 5.41
CA THR A 15 6.83 -11.12 6.52
C THR A 15 5.40 -10.62 6.57
N PHE A 16 4.80 -10.26 5.43
CA PHE A 16 3.39 -9.91 5.36
C PHE A 16 2.50 -10.99 5.98
N TYR A 17 2.59 -12.24 5.51
CA TYR A 17 1.74 -13.31 6.05
C TYR A 17 2.03 -13.64 7.51
N GLN A 18 3.27 -13.48 7.98
CA GLN A 18 3.62 -13.64 9.40
C GLN A 18 2.95 -12.57 10.27
N GLU A 19 2.93 -11.31 9.82
CA GLU A 19 2.25 -10.22 10.52
C GLU A 19 0.73 -10.46 10.56
N ILE A 20 0.12 -10.87 9.44
CA ILE A 20 -1.32 -11.22 9.41
C ILE A 20 -1.64 -12.38 10.36
N ALA A 21 -0.81 -13.41 10.39
CA ALA A 21 -0.99 -14.53 11.31
C ALA A 21 -0.89 -14.08 12.77
N THR A 22 0.09 -13.24 13.11
CA THR A 22 0.27 -12.69 14.46
C THR A 22 -0.94 -11.87 14.90
N LEU A 23 -1.47 -11.02 14.02
CA LEU A 23 -2.68 -10.24 14.30
C LEU A 23 -3.90 -11.14 14.52
N SER A 24 -4.05 -12.17 13.69
CA SER A 24 -5.11 -13.16 13.81
C SER A 24 -5.04 -13.92 15.14
N ASP A 25 -3.85 -14.32 15.58
CA ASP A 25 -3.64 -15.01 16.87
C ASP A 25 -4.03 -14.11 18.06
N LEU A 26 -3.81 -12.80 17.93
CA LEU A 26 -4.24 -11.79 18.90
C LEU A 26 -5.73 -11.43 18.78
N LYS A 27 -6.48 -12.06 17.86
CA LYS A 27 -7.88 -11.74 17.52
C LYS A 27 -8.08 -10.29 17.07
N ILE A 28 -7.04 -9.69 16.48
CA ILE A 28 -7.05 -8.36 15.89
C ILE A 28 -7.21 -8.52 14.38
N SER A 29 -8.38 -8.15 13.85
CA SER A 29 -8.68 -8.33 12.42
C SER A 29 -9.36 -7.12 11.77
N THR A 30 -9.21 -5.94 12.37
CA THR A 30 -9.74 -4.71 11.77
C THR A 30 -8.90 -4.30 10.56
N GLU A 31 -9.55 -3.67 9.58
CA GLU A 31 -8.93 -3.13 8.36
C GLU A 31 -7.67 -2.30 8.68
N GLY A 32 -7.80 -1.36 9.62
CA GLY A 32 -6.68 -0.51 10.06
C GLY A 32 -5.53 -1.26 10.74
N SER A 33 -5.75 -2.48 11.24
CA SER A 33 -4.68 -3.29 11.85
C SER A 33 -3.87 -4.06 10.81
N VAL A 34 -4.51 -4.43 9.70
CA VAL A 34 -3.88 -5.13 8.57
C VAL A 34 -3.23 -4.15 7.59
N ALA A 35 -3.76 -2.93 7.51
CA ALA A 35 -3.33 -1.92 6.55
C ALA A 35 -1.81 -1.64 6.56
N PRO A 36 -1.12 -1.51 7.71
CA PRO A 36 0.34 -1.27 7.73
C PRO A 36 1.17 -2.41 7.12
N ALA A 37 0.75 -3.66 7.33
CA ALA A 37 1.42 -4.84 6.77
C ALA A 37 1.34 -4.83 5.25
N PHE A 38 0.15 -4.52 4.71
CA PHE A 38 -0.06 -4.45 3.27
C PHE A 38 0.61 -3.21 2.63
N ALA A 39 0.56 -2.06 3.30
CA ALA A 39 1.25 -0.84 2.88
C ALA A 39 2.76 -1.08 2.68
N THR A 40 3.37 -1.94 3.50
CA THR A 40 4.79 -2.33 3.36
C THR A 40 5.04 -3.10 2.06
N VAL A 41 4.13 -4.00 1.67
CA VAL A 41 4.20 -4.72 0.39
C VAL A 41 4.01 -3.75 -0.78
N LEU A 42 3.01 -2.87 -0.72
CA LEU A 42 2.75 -1.88 -1.76
C LEU A 42 3.95 -0.95 -1.98
N ARG A 43 4.57 -0.47 -0.90
CA ARG A 43 5.79 0.35 -0.96
C ARG A 43 6.97 -0.39 -1.57
N HIS A 44 7.10 -1.69 -1.30
CA HIS A 44 8.13 -2.51 -1.93
C HIS A 44 7.90 -2.63 -3.44
N CYS A 45 6.66 -2.87 -3.88
CA CYS A 45 6.31 -2.96 -5.30
C CYS A 45 6.47 -1.61 -6.02
N ALA A 46 6.02 -0.51 -5.40
CA ALA A 46 6.08 0.84 -5.96
C ALA A 46 7.52 1.21 -6.37
N ARG A 47 8.49 0.92 -5.49
CA ARG A 47 9.92 1.19 -5.75
C ARG A 47 10.48 0.45 -6.97
N GLN A 48 9.92 -0.70 -7.35
CA GLN A 48 10.35 -1.44 -8.55
C GLN A 48 9.84 -0.81 -9.85
N CYS A 49 8.88 0.11 -9.73
CA CYS A 49 8.22 0.80 -10.84
C CYS A 49 8.54 2.30 -10.86
N ASP A 50 9.55 2.76 -10.12
CA ASP A 50 9.88 4.19 -9.94
C ASP A 50 8.71 5.02 -9.38
N LEU A 51 7.84 4.36 -8.60
CA LEU A 51 6.70 4.97 -7.92
C LEU A 51 6.95 5.05 -6.40
N GLN A 52 6.28 6.00 -5.78
CA GLN A 52 6.18 6.15 -4.33
C GLN A 52 4.77 5.78 -3.89
N PHE A 53 4.68 5.03 -2.79
CA PHE A 53 3.41 4.72 -2.15
C PHE A 53 3.23 5.61 -0.91
N VAL A 54 2.19 6.46 -0.94
CA VAL A 54 1.84 7.42 0.10
C VAL A 54 0.52 7.01 0.75
N GLU A 55 0.55 6.72 2.04
CA GLU A 55 -0.64 6.38 2.84
C GLU A 55 -1.47 7.63 3.14
N GLN A 56 -2.79 7.46 3.30
CA GLN A 56 -3.72 8.52 3.70
C GLN A 56 -3.71 9.76 2.77
N TYR A 57 -3.53 9.52 1.46
CA TYR A 57 -3.41 10.58 0.47
C TYR A 57 -4.74 11.32 0.26
N SER A 58 -4.67 12.65 0.17
CA SER A 58 -5.86 13.50 0.02
C SER A 58 -6.07 13.88 -1.44
N LEU A 59 -7.20 13.47 -2.01
CA LEU A 59 -7.63 13.81 -3.35
C LEU A 59 -8.46 15.09 -3.32
N ASN A 60 -7.82 16.19 -3.71
CA ASN A 60 -8.51 17.47 -3.92
C ASN A 60 -9.41 17.37 -5.16
N ARG A 61 -10.65 17.83 -5.00
CA ARG A 61 -11.67 17.84 -6.06
C ARG A 61 -12.22 19.26 -6.16
N GLU A 62 -12.18 19.85 -7.35
CA GLU A 62 -12.72 21.20 -7.54
C GLU A 62 -14.19 21.26 -7.12
N GLY A 63 -14.52 22.23 -6.26
CA GLY A 63 -15.87 22.44 -5.73
C GLY A 63 -16.40 21.34 -4.81
N LYS A 64 -15.58 20.39 -4.35
CA LYS A 64 -15.98 19.30 -3.44
C LYS A 64 -15.02 19.14 -2.27
N HIS A 65 -15.50 18.54 -1.18
CA HIS A 65 -14.63 18.17 -0.07
C HIS A 65 -13.56 17.16 -0.52
N PRO A 66 -12.30 17.31 -0.06
CA PRO A 66 -11.25 16.35 -0.32
C PRO A 66 -11.66 14.95 0.14
N THR A 67 -11.38 13.94 -0.68
CA THR A 67 -11.56 12.53 -0.31
C THR A 67 -10.21 11.96 0.09
N ARG A 68 -10.12 11.25 1.21
CA ARG A 68 -8.90 10.59 1.66
C ARG A 68 -8.93 9.12 1.25
N THR A 69 -7.85 8.64 0.64
CA THR A 69 -7.65 7.23 0.26
C THR A 69 -6.74 6.54 1.26
N ASP A 70 -6.83 5.22 1.42
CA ASP A 70 -5.88 4.45 2.24
C ASP A 70 -4.45 4.58 1.75
N GLY A 71 -4.26 4.58 0.42
CA GLY A 71 -2.97 4.92 -0.16
C GLY A 71 -3.03 5.27 -1.65
N THR A 72 -1.99 5.96 -2.12
CA THR A 72 -1.87 6.37 -3.51
C THR A 72 -0.46 6.11 -4.02
N LEU A 73 -0.36 5.63 -5.26
CA LEU A 73 0.89 5.50 -6.00
C LEU A 73 1.14 6.77 -6.80
N LEU A 74 2.28 7.41 -6.56
CA LEU A 74 2.71 8.66 -7.20
C LEU A 74 4.04 8.45 -7.92
N ASP A 75 4.26 9.14 -9.03
CA ASP A 75 5.61 9.30 -9.58
C ASP A 75 6.33 10.52 -8.98
N GLN A 76 7.54 10.79 -9.48
CA GLN A 76 8.36 11.92 -9.05
C GLN A 76 7.74 13.31 -9.33
N PHE A 77 6.71 13.39 -10.16
CA PHE A 77 5.98 14.62 -10.47
C PHE A 77 4.63 14.71 -9.72
N GLU A 78 4.44 13.84 -8.71
CA GLU A 78 3.20 13.72 -7.94
C GLU A 78 1.98 13.36 -8.81
N LEU A 79 2.21 12.81 -10.01
CA LEU A 79 1.14 12.28 -10.84
C LEU A 79 0.70 10.93 -10.28
N ARG A 80 -0.61 10.73 -10.25
CA ARG A 80 -1.22 9.53 -9.68
C ARG A 80 -1.26 8.37 -10.68
N HIS A 81 -0.75 7.22 -10.26
CA HIS A 81 -0.72 5.98 -11.04
C HIS A 81 -1.63 4.87 -10.48
N GLY A 82 -2.07 5.00 -9.23
CA GLY A 82 -2.98 4.03 -8.61
C GLY A 82 -3.49 4.50 -7.25
N ILE A 83 -4.61 3.93 -6.82
CA ILE A 83 -5.26 4.19 -5.53
C ILE A 83 -5.51 2.83 -4.87
N TRP A 84 -5.33 2.79 -3.54
CA TRP A 84 -5.83 1.75 -2.67
C TRP A 84 -6.87 2.37 -1.72
N ASP A 85 -8.01 1.70 -1.60
CA ASP A 85 -9.23 2.04 -0.86
C ASP A 85 -9.94 0.74 -0.46
#